data_AF-A0A9X2V5C2-F1
#
_entry.id   AF-A0A9X2V5C2-F1
#
_cell.length_a   1.000
_cell.length_b   1.000
_cell.length_c   1.000
_cell.angle_alpha   90.00
_cell.angle_beta   90.00
_cell.angle_gamma   90.00
#
_symmetry.space_group_name_H-M   'P 1'
#
loop_
_entity.id
_entity.type
_entity.pdbx_description
1 polymer ?
#
loop_
_entity_poly.entity_id
_entity_poly.type
_entity_poly.pdbx_seq_one_letter_code
_entity_poly.pdbx_strand_id
1 'polypeptide(L)'
;MGWLIVGGGLFLGSASVVHAQTPTSCETSFAQAQEAYYAADFERAVDQLRPCAQEPTLPDSVRARMYRLLSFVRLGQNDEAAARRAVESLLDLRPDFMPDPSEDRPDFVALVEKAKTQRRARAEAKEDEGRRWLRWTLGAAAAALGTAAVLLLGGGDSGDGAELPRPPSPQPE
;
A
#
# COMPACT_ATOMS: atom_id res chain seq x y z
N MET A 1 -66.55 -18.96 -59.00
CA MET A 1 -65.89 -17.70 -58.60
C MET A 1 -65.55 -17.82 -57.13
N GLY A 2 -64.25 -17.83 -56.77
CA GLY A 2 -63.81 -17.78 -55.37
C GLY A 2 -62.74 -18.82 -55.02
N TRP A 3 -61.49 -18.55 -55.40
CA TRP A 3 -60.31 -19.19 -54.81
C TRP A 3 -59.92 -18.37 -53.57
N LEU A 4 -59.72 -19.03 -52.41
CA LEU A 4 -59.18 -18.40 -51.21
C LEU A 4 -57.73 -18.85 -51.01
N ILE A 5 -56.87 -17.84 -50.91
CA ILE A 5 -55.41 -17.90 -50.91
C ILE A 5 -54.89 -18.35 -49.54
N VAL A 6 -53.93 -19.27 -49.56
CA VAL A 6 -53.07 -19.67 -48.44
C VAL A 6 -52.18 -18.49 -48.05
N GLY A 7 -52.40 -17.91 -46.87
CA GLY A 7 -51.55 -16.85 -46.30
C GLY A 7 -50.42 -17.45 -45.46
N GLY A 8 -49.21 -17.50 -46.04
CA GLY A 8 -47.99 -17.84 -45.32
C GLY A 8 -47.49 -16.64 -44.51
N GLY A 9 -47.49 -16.76 -43.18
CA GLY A 9 -46.89 -15.78 -42.27
C GLY A 9 -45.40 -16.06 -42.05
N LEU A 10 -44.53 -15.25 -42.64
CA LEU A 10 -43.12 -15.11 -42.28
C LEU A 10 -43.02 -14.01 -41.22
N PHE A 11 -42.87 -14.38 -39.94
CA PHE A 11 -42.42 -13.44 -38.91
C PHE A 11 -40.90 -13.48 -38.81
N LEU A 12 -40.31 -12.31 -39.05
CA LEU A 12 -38.88 -12.04 -39.08
C LEU A 12 -38.24 -12.25 -37.70
N GLY A 13 -37.19 -13.07 -37.66
CA GLY A 13 -36.32 -13.18 -36.49
C GLY A 13 -35.56 -11.88 -36.25
N SER A 14 -35.68 -11.32 -35.04
CA SER A 14 -34.87 -10.21 -34.57
C SER A 14 -33.42 -10.70 -34.41
N ALA A 15 -32.53 -10.28 -35.32
CA ALA A 15 -31.10 -10.47 -35.12
C ALA A 15 -30.64 -9.51 -34.03
N SER A 16 -30.46 -10.03 -32.81
CA SER A 16 -29.74 -9.33 -31.76
C SER A 16 -28.31 -9.10 -32.24
N VAL A 17 -27.98 -7.86 -32.60
CA VAL A 17 -26.61 -7.48 -32.91
C VAL A 17 -25.83 -7.51 -31.60
N VAL A 18 -25.15 -8.63 -31.34
CA VAL A 18 -24.17 -8.72 -30.27
C VAL A 18 -22.97 -7.90 -30.71
N HIS A 19 -22.88 -6.65 -30.24
CA HIS A 19 -21.63 -5.90 -30.31
C HIS A 19 -20.62 -6.60 -29.41
N ALA A 20 -19.73 -7.40 -30.02
CA ALA A 20 -18.49 -7.82 -29.39
C ALA A 20 -17.70 -6.55 -29.07
N GLN A 21 -17.76 -6.11 -27.81
CA GLN A 21 -16.96 -5.00 -27.31
C GLN A 21 -15.50 -5.41 -27.54
N THR A 22 -14.82 -4.75 -28.48
CA THR A 22 -13.37 -4.92 -28.64
C THR A 22 -12.72 -4.70 -27.28
N PRO A 23 -11.88 -5.63 -26.79
CA PRO A 23 -11.20 -5.44 -25.52
C PRO A 23 -10.44 -4.10 -25.59
N THR A 24 -10.86 -3.16 -24.76
CA THR A 24 -10.26 -1.82 -24.73
C THR A 24 -8.86 -1.98 -24.17
N SER A 25 -7.86 -1.57 -24.94
CA SER A 25 -6.48 -1.62 -24.45
C SER A 25 -6.31 -0.68 -23.27
N CYS A 26 -5.39 -0.97 -22.36
CA CYS A 26 -5.17 -0.08 -21.22
C CYS A 26 -4.71 1.32 -21.63
N GLU A 27 -4.03 1.49 -22.76
CA GLU A 27 -3.72 2.83 -23.27
C GLU A 27 -5.00 3.58 -23.69
N THR A 28 -5.94 2.88 -24.34
CA THR A 28 -7.24 3.46 -24.68
C THR A 28 -8.04 3.82 -23.43
N SER A 29 -8.05 2.95 -22.41
CA SER A 29 -8.71 3.25 -21.13
C SER A 29 -8.07 4.45 -20.41
N PHE A 30 -6.74 4.61 -20.48
CA PHE A 30 -6.07 5.80 -19.94
C PHE A 30 -6.53 7.08 -20.64
N ALA A 31 -6.57 7.08 -21.98
CA ALA A 31 -7.03 8.23 -22.75
C ALA A 31 -8.48 8.61 -22.42
N GLN A 32 -9.38 7.62 -22.38
CA GLN A 32 -10.78 7.84 -22.02
C GLN A 32 -10.95 8.33 -20.58
N ALA A 33 -10.13 7.83 -19.65
CA ALA A 33 -10.15 8.30 -18.28
C ALA A 33 -9.67 9.75 -18.15
N GLN A 34 -8.67 10.14 -18.94
CA GLN A 34 -8.16 11.51 -18.96
C GLN A 34 -9.22 12.48 -19.51
N GLU A 35 -9.92 12.10 -20.58
CA GLU A 35 -11.07 12.85 -21.10
C GLU A 35 -12.16 12.99 -20.03
N ALA A 36 -12.52 11.90 -19.35
CA ALA A 36 -13.50 11.91 -18.28
C ALA A 36 -13.08 12.79 -17.09
N TYR A 37 -11.80 12.75 -16.71
CA TYR A 37 -11.25 13.65 -15.68
C TYR A 37 -11.41 15.12 -16.05
N TYR A 38 -11.08 15.51 -17.27
CA TYR A 38 -11.24 16.90 -17.74
C TYR A 38 -12.72 17.31 -17.86
N ALA A 39 -13.62 16.36 -18.12
CA ALA A 39 -15.07 16.57 -18.10
C ALA A 39 -15.68 16.55 -16.69
N ALA A 40 -14.86 16.38 -15.64
CA ALA A 40 -15.28 16.16 -14.25
C ALA A 40 -16.21 14.93 -14.05
N ASP A 41 -16.21 13.99 -14.99
CA ASP A 41 -16.85 12.67 -14.86
C ASP A 41 -15.90 11.71 -14.14
N PHE A 42 -15.73 11.96 -12.85
CA PHE A 42 -14.73 11.26 -12.04
C PHE A 42 -15.05 9.77 -11.85
N GLU A 43 -16.33 9.40 -11.77
CA GLU A 43 -16.73 7.99 -11.63
C GLU A 43 -16.35 7.20 -12.88
N ARG A 44 -16.64 7.74 -14.08
CA ARG A 44 -16.20 7.13 -15.32
C ARG A 44 -14.67 7.04 -15.41
N ALA A 45 -13.95 8.09 -14.99
CA ALA A 45 -12.49 8.06 -14.97
C ALA A 45 -11.94 6.94 -14.07
N VAL A 46 -12.52 6.75 -12.89
CA VAL A 46 -12.17 5.65 -11.97
C VAL A 46 -12.42 4.30 -12.62
N ASP A 47 -13.58 4.10 -13.24
CA ASP A 47 -13.96 2.82 -13.84
C ASP A 47 -13.05 2.44 -15.01
N GLN A 48 -12.57 3.43 -15.76
CA GLN A 48 -11.59 3.22 -16.83
C GLN A 48 -10.19 2.91 -16.30
N LEU A 49 -9.76 3.56 -15.20
CA LEU A 49 -8.38 3.41 -14.68
C LEU A 49 -8.17 2.16 -13.84
N ARG A 50 -9.13 1.82 -12.97
CA ARG A 50 -8.93 0.81 -11.92
C ARG A 50 -8.54 -0.57 -12.45
N PRO A 51 -9.20 -1.14 -13.48
CA PRO A 51 -8.84 -2.47 -13.99
C PRO A 51 -7.38 -2.53 -14.45
N CYS A 52 -6.93 -1.51 -15.20
CA CYS A 52 -5.56 -1.44 -15.71
C CYS A 52 -4.53 -1.11 -14.64
N ALA A 53 -4.85 -0.28 -13.64
CA ALA A 53 -3.93 0.02 -12.54
C ALA A 53 -3.61 -1.23 -11.69
N GLN A 54 -4.56 -2.17 -11.62
CA GLN A 54 -4.51 -3.36 -10.77
C GLN A 54 -4.08 -4.63 -11.52
N GLU A 55 -3.90 -4.58 -12.85
CA GLU A 55 -3.50 -5.73 -13.66
C GLU A 55 -2.02 -6.07 -13.42
N PRO A 56 -1.68 -7.17 -12.71
CA PRO A 56 -0.29 -7.48 -12.35
C PRO A 56 0.60 -7.78 -13.56
N THR A 57 0.04 -8.18 -14.70
CA THR A 57 0.84 -8.46 -15.89
C THR A 57 1.30 -7.19 -16.62
N LEU A 58 0.74 -6.03 -16.30
CA LEU A 58 1.17 -4.76 -16.91
C LEU A 58 2.45 -4.23 -16.27
N PRO A 59 3.31 -3.55 -17.05
CA PRO A 59 4.51 -2.93 -16.53
C PRO A 59 4.20 -1.93 -15.40
N ASP A 60 5.05 -1.90 -14.37
CA ASP A 60 4.90 -0.99 -13.23
C ASP A 60 4.86 0.48 -13.65
N SER A 61 5.58 0.86 -14.72
CA SER A 61 5.54 2.22 -15.28
C SER A 61 4.16 2.62 -15.79
N VAL A 62 3.45 1.69 -16.44
CA VAL A 62 2.08 1.90 -16.95
C VAL A 62 1.12 2.01 -15.77
N ARG A 63 1.18 1.07 -14.82
CA ARG A 63 0.34 1.08 -13.62
C ARG A 63 0.58 2.31 -12.75
N ALA A 64 1.83 2.75 -12.60
CA ALA A 64 2.18 3.98 -11.90
C ALA A 64 1.54 5.21 -12.57
N ARG A 65 1.56 5.30 -13.90
CA ARG A 65 0.88 6.37 -14.65
C ARG A 65 -0.63 6.38 -14.36
N MET A 66 -1.25 5.20 -14.30
CA MET A 66 -2.68 5.04 -13.95
C MET A 66 -2.96 5.51 -12.52
N TYR A 67 -2.18 5.07 -11.53
CA TYR A 67 -2.37 5.48 -10.13
C TYR A 67 -2.14 6.97 -9.93
N ARG A 68 -1.21 7.59 -10.68
CA ARG A 68 -1.06 9.05 -10.69
C ARG A 68 -2.34 9.74 -11.14
N LEU A 69 -2.91 9.37 -12.29
CA LEU A 69 -4.17 9.97 -12.73
C LEU A 69 -5.33 9.66 -11.77
N LEU A 70 -5.40 8.44 -11.25
CA LEU A 70 -6.41 8.05 -10.26
C LEU A 70 -6.33 8.93 -9.00
N SER A 71 -5.14 9.29 -8.54
CA SER A 71 -4.98 10.19 -7.39
C SER A 71 -5.56 11.58 -7.66
N PHE A 72 -5.35 12.16 -8.85
CA PHE A 72 -5.96 13.43 -9.25
C PHE A 72 -7.48 13.34 -9.34
N VAL A 73 -8.00 12.25 -9.91
CA VAL A 73 -9.44 11.98 -9.99
C VAL A 73 -10.04 11.94 -8.58
N ARG A 74 -9.42 11.22 -7.63
CA ARG A 74 -9.89 11.13 -6.25
C ARG A 74 -9.81 12.47 -5.50
N LEU A 75 -8.76 13.26 -5.73
CA LEU A 75 -8.70 14.64 -5.22
C LEU A 75 -9.83 15.50 -5.80
N GLY A 76 -10.16 15.35 -7.09
CA GLY A 76 -11.31 16.01 -7.73
C GLY A 76 -12.65 15.64 -7.09
N GLN A 77 -12.78 14.42 -6.60
CA GLN A 77 -13.94 13.94 -5.84
C GLN A 77 -13.96 14.39 -4.36
N ASN A 78 -12.92 15.07 -3.88
CA ASN A 78 -12.68 15.34 -2.46
C ASN A 78 -12.56 14.07 -1.59
N ASP A 79 -12.20 12.92 -2.18
CA ASP A 79 -11.91 11.69 -1.45
C ASP A 79 -10.40 11.57 -1.19
N GLU A 80 -9.92 12.33 -0.19
CA GLU A 80 -8.51 12.33 0.21
C GLU A 80 -8.00 10.94 0.62
N ALA A 81 -8.87 10.11 1.21
CA ALA A 81 -8.49 8.78 1.66
C ALA A 81 -8.24 7.83 0.48
N ALA A 82 -9.06 7.90 -0.57
CA ALA A 82 -8.81 7.17 -1.81
C ALA A 82 -7.62 7.75 -2.59
N ALA A 83 -7.45 9.07 -2.63
CA ALA A 83 -6.29 9.71 -3.24
C ALA A 83 -4.98 9.25 -2.58
N ARG A 84 -4.96 9.20 -1.24
CA ARG A 84 -3.83 8.67 -0.46
C ARG A 84 -3.49 7.24 -0.84
N ARG A 85 -4.48 6.35 -0.89
CA ARG A 85 -4.26 4.95 -1.28
C ARG A 85 -3.72 4.81 -2.70
N ALA A 86 -4.19 5.64 -3.64
CA ALA A 86 -3.66 5.66 -4.99
C ALA A 86 -2.19 6.10 -5.03
N VAL A 87 -1.81 7.13 -4.25
CA VAL A 87 -0.41 7.56 -4.14
C VAL A 87 0.46 6.52 -3.43
N GLU A 88 -0.05 5.87 -2.39
CA GLU A 88 0.67 4.77 -1.74
C GLU A 88 0.95 3.65 -2.75
N SER A 89 -0.03 3.27 -3.56
CA SER A 89 0.12 2.27 -4.63
C SER A 89 1.11 2.72 -5.71
N LEU A 90 1.11 4.01 -6.07
CA LEU A 90 2.11 4.60 -6.97
C LEU A 90 3.53 4.47 -6.38
N LEU A 91 3.70 4.78 -5.10
CA LEU A 91 5.01 4.70 -4.43
C LEU A 91 5.46 3.26 -4.15
N ASP A 92 4.55 2.29 -4.12
CA ASP A 92 4.91 0.87 -4.11
C ASP A 92 5.54 0.43 -5.43
N LEU A 93 5.07 0.99 -6.55
CA LEU A 93 5.59 0.69 -7.88
C LEU A 93 6.84 1.49 -8.21
N ARG A 94 6.85 2.77 -7.85
CA ARG A 94 7.95 3.70 -8.11
C ARG A 94 8.31 4.50 -6.85
N PRO A 95 9.16 3.94 -5.97
CA PRO A 95 9.56 4.59 -4.72
C PRO A 95 10.30 5.92 -4.91
N ASP A 96 10.97 6.07 -6.06
CA ASP A 96 11.75 7.24 -6.47
C ASP A 96 10.90 8.34 -7.13
N PHE A 97 9.61 8.10 -7.38
CA PHE A 97 8.71 9.07 -8.01
C PHE A 97 8.75 10.45 -7.35
N MET A 98 8.93 11.51 -8.14
CA MET A 98 8.87 12.89 -7.67
C MET A 98 7.79 13.66 -8.44
N PRO A 99 6.86 14.31 -7.75
CA PRO A 99 5.93 15.23 -8.40
C PRO A 99 6.68 16.48 -8.87
N ASP A 100 6.15 17.15 -9.89
CA ASP A 100 6.67 18.43 -10.37
C ASP A 100 5.86 19.56 -9.73
N PRO A 101 6.41 20.34 -8.79
CA PRO A 101 5.66 21.38 -8.09
C PRO A 101 5.23 22.56 -8.98
N SER A 102 5.77 22.67 -10.20
CA SER A 102 5.40 23.73 -11.14
C SER A 102 4.18 23.34 -11.99
N GLU A 103 4.00 22.04 -12.23
CA GLU A 103 2.94 21.48 -13.09
C GLU A 103 1.83 20.79 -12.28
N ASP A 104 2.18 20.19 -11.15
CA ASP A 104 1.26 19.43 -10.31
C ASP A 104 0.54 20.31 -9.29
N ARG A 105 -0.70 19.92 -8.99
CA ARG A 105 -1.51 20.57 -7.96
C ARG A 105 -0.83 20.47 -6.58
N PRO A 106 -0.88 21.52 -5.75
CA PRO A 106 -0.20 21.54 -4.46
C PRO A 106 -0.73 20.50 -3.47
N ASP A 107 -2.01 20.11 -3.56
CA ASP A 107 -2.60 19.05 -2.75
C ASP A 107 -2.02 17.67 -3.06
N PHE A 108 -1.80 17.35 -4.33
CA PHE A 108 -1.12 16.13 -4.76
C PHE A 108 0.34 16.11 -4.29
N VAL A 109 1.07 17.21 -4.48
CA VAL A 109 2.47 17.34 -4.03
C VAL A 109 2.57 17.07 -2.52
N ALA A 110 1.74 17.73 -1.73
CA ALA A 110 1.70 17.54 -0.28
C ALA A 110 1.37 16.09 0.12
N LEU A 111 0.48 15.43 -0.62
CA LEU A 111 0.08 14.06 -0.35
C LEU A 111 1.22 13.06 -0.64
N VAL A 112 1.97 13.25 -1.72
CA VAL A 112 3.15 12.44 -2.05
C VAL A 112 4.24 12.61 -1.00
N GLU A 113 4.54 13.85 -0.63
CA GLU A 113 5.54 14.13 0.41
C GLU A 113 5.15 13.50 1.75
N LYS A 114 3.90 13.67 2.18
CA LYS A 114 3.38 13.04 3.40
C LYS A 114 3.52 11.52 3.36
N ALA A 115 3.19 10.88 2.24
CA ALA A 115 3.32 9.43 2.08
C ALA A 115 4.79 8.98 2.17
N LYS A 116 5.73 9.73 1.59
CA LYS A 116 7.17 9.45 1.70
C LYS A 116 7.68 9.60 3.12
N THR A 117 7.32 10.67 3.83
CA THR A 117 7.69 10.88 5.24
C THR A 117 7.20 9.74 6.11
N GLN A 118 5.95 9.29 5.90
CA GLN A 118 5.40 8.17 6.65
C GLN A 118 6.13 6.85 6.38
N ARG A 119 6.53 6.59 5.12
CA ARG A 119 7.34 5.41 4.77
C ARG A 119 8.70 5.43 5.47
N ARG A 120 9.38 6.58 5.50
CA ARG A 120 10.66 6.75 6.19
C ARG A 120 10.52 6.51 7.69
N ALA A 121 9.55 7.16 8.34
CA ALA A 121 9.28 6.97 9.77
C ALA A 121 8.97 5.50 10.12
N ARG A 122 8.23 4.79 9.27
CA ARG A 122 7.97 3.35 9.45
C ARG A 122 9.21 2.49 9.26
N ALA A 123 10.10 2.85 8.34
CA ALA A 123 11.36 2.14 8.14
C ALA A 123 12.29 2.32 9.36
N GLU A 124 12.44 3.55 9.83
CA GLU A 124 13.22 3.88 11.03
C GLU A 124 12.69 3.15 12.28
N ALA A 125 11.37 3.14 12.48
CA ALA A 125 10.76 2.42 13.60
C ALA A 125 11.04 0.90 13.56
N LYS A 126 11.03 0.27 12.37
CA LYS A 126 11.36 -1.15 12.20
C LYS A 126 12.84 -1.41 12.47
N GLU A 127 13.73 -0.51 12.06
CA GLU A 127 15.16 -0.61 12.35
C GLU A 127 15.43 -0.50 13.85
N ASP A 128 14.77 0.43 14.54
CA ASP A 128 14.84 0.59 15.99
C ASP A 128 14.36 -0.64 16.75
N GLU A 129 13.24 -1.22 16.31
CA GLU A 129 12.72 -2.47 16.86
C GLU A 129 13.72 -3.62 16.67
N GLY A 130 14.32 -3.73 15.47
CA GLY A 130 15.36 -4.71 15.18
C GLY A 130 16.61 -4.54 16.05
N ARG A 131 17.10 -3.31 16.22
CA ARG A 131 18.23 -2.99 17.11
C ARG A 131 17.91 -3.31 18.57
N ARG A 132 16.70 -2.99 19.02
CA ARG A 132 16.22 -3.32 20.37
C ARG A 132 16.17 -4.83 20.60
N TRP A 133 15.67 -5.59 19.64
CA TRP A 133 15.62 -7.05 19.71
C TRP A 133 17.04 -7.66 19.74
N LEU A 134 17.94 -7.21 18.86
CA LEU A 134 19.35 -7.63 18.85
C LEU A 134 20.07 -7.35 20.18
N ARG A 135 19.80 -6.20 20.79
CA ARG A 135 20.37 -5.85 22.10
C ARG A 135 19.92 -6.81 23.20
N TRP A 136 18.66 -7.25 23.18
CA TRP A 136 18.14 -8.23 24.14
C TRP A 136 18.72 -9.63 23.92
N THR A 137 18.83 -10.10 22.68
CA THR A 137 19.34 -11.45 22.38
C THR A 137 20.85 -11.57 22.63
N LEU A 138 21.65 -10.57 22.25
CA LEU A 138 23.09 -10.54 22.53
C LEU A 138 23.40 -10.27 24.00
N GLY A 139 22.62 -9.42 24.67
CA GLY A 139 22.76 -9.14 26.10
C GLY A 139 22.48 -10.36 26.99
N ALA A 140 21.51 -11.21 26.60
CA ALA A 140 21.21 -12.45 27.32
C ALA A 140 22.34 -13.50 27.22
N ALA A 141 23.07 -13.54 26.10
CA ALA A 141 24.21 -14.45 25.93
C ALA A 141 25.41 -14.08 26.83
N ALA A 142 25.62 -12.79 27.11
CA ALA A 142 26.71 -12.34 27.97
C ALA A 142 26.53 -12.69 29.46
N ALA A 143 25.28 -12.82 29.94
CA ALA A 143 25.01 -13.18 31.33
C ALA A 143 25.18 -14.68 31.64
N ALA A 144 25.19 -15.55 30.61
CA ALA A 144 25.31 -17.00 30.79
C ALA A 144 26.76 -17.54 30.83
N LEU A 145 27.76 -16.74 30.46
CA LEU A 145 29.17 -17.15 30.45
C LEU A 145 29.92 -16.86 31.77
N GLY A 146 29.23 -16.33 32.79
CA GLY A 146 29.85 -15.88 34.05
C GLY A 146 30.00 -16.93 35.16
N THR A 147 29.38 -18.10 35.08
CA THR A 147 29.25 -19.00 36.25
C THR A 147 30.12 -20.25 36.25
N ALA A 148 31.02 -20.44 35.28
CA ALA A 148 31.85 -21.67 35.21
C ALA A 148 33.32 -21.52 35.66
N ALA A 149 33.76 -20.34 36.12
CA ALA A 149 35.17 -20.11 36.47
C ALA A 149 35.52 -20.19 37.97
N VAL A 150 34.54 -20.28 38.89
CA VAL A 150 34.82 -20.21 40.34
C VAL A 150 35.01 -21.59 41.01
N LEU A 151 34.74 -22.71 40.31
CA LEU A 151 34.81 -24.05 40.93
C LEU A 151 36.16 -24.80 40.80
N LEU A 152 37.26 -24.13 40.41
CA LEU A 152 38.57 -24.78 40.28
C LEU A 152 39.71 -24.23 41.14
N LEU A 153 39.46 -23.29 42.05
CA LEU A 153 40.43 -22.93 43.09
C LEU A 153 39.79 -23.02 44.49
N GLY A 154 39.36 -24.23 44.85
CA GLY A 154 39.10 -24.61 46.23
C GLY A 154 40.41 -24.92 46.93
N GLY A 155 40.97 -23.94 47.64
CA GLY A 155 42.16 -24.13 48.46
C GLY A 155 42.49 -22.92 49.32
N GLY A 156 41.88 -22.84 50.51
CA GLY A 156 42.48 -22.17 51.67
C GLY A 156 41.91 -20.81 52.08
N ASP A 157 41.12 -20.85 53.15
CA ASP A 157 41.28 -20.03 54.37
C ASP A 157 40.89 -18.53 54.41
N SER A 158 40.17 -18.22 55.50
CA SER A 158 40.03 -16.93 56.20
C SER A 158 39.18 -15.78 55.62
N GLY A 159 38.04 -15.54 56.30
CA GLY A 159 37.83 -14.26 57.01
C GLY A 159 37.05 -13.12 56.33
N ASP A 160 36.05 -12.66 57.08
CA ASP A 160 35.41 -11.33 57.08
C ASP A 160 34.16 -11.07 56.22
N GLY A 161 33.13 -10.60 56.94
CA GLY A 161 31.77 -10.39 56.48
C GLY A 161 31.55 -9.09 55.73
N ALA A 162 30.54 -9.11 54.87
CA ALA A 162 29.81 -7.92 54.45
C ALA A 162 28.32 -8.24 54.47
N GLU A 163 27.63 -7.60 55.41
CA GLU A 163 26.20 -7.64 55.64
C GLU A 163 25.43 -7.22 54.36
N LEU A 164 24.50 -8.05 53.90
CA LEU A 164 23.61 -7.72 52.78
C LEU A 164 22.59 -6.66 53.23
N PRO A 165 22.36 -5.57 52.47
CA PRO A 165 21.28 -4.63 52.80
C PRO A 165 19.92 -5.32 52.69
N ARG A 166 19.14 -5.26 53.79
CA ARG A 166 17.76 -5.77 53.82
C ARG A 166 16.85 -4.86 52.97
N PRO A 167 15.98 -5.41 52.10
CA PRO A 167 15.07 -4.59 51.31
C PRO A 167 14.03 -3.89 52.21
N PRO A 168 13.58 -2.68 51.85
CA PRO A 168 12.50 -2.00 52.58
C PRO A 168 11.16 -2.74 52.39
N SER A 169 10.46 -2.96 53.49
CA SER A 169 9.11 -3.53 53.52
C SER A 169 8.09 -2.53 52.95
N PRO A 170 7.09 -2.98 52.14
CA PRO A 170 6.02 -2.11 51.66
C PRO A 170 5.10 -1.72 52.82
N GLN A 171 4.85 -0.42 52.99
CA GLN A 171 3.78 0.06 53.88
C GLN A 171 2.43 0.01 53.15
N PRO A 172 1.37 -0.51 53.77
CA PRO A 172 0.01 -0.36 53.27
C PRO A 172 -0.59 0.99 53.69
N GLU A 173 -1.17 1.67 52.69
CA GLU A 173 -2.21 2.72 52.67
C GLU A 173 -2.15 3.90 53.66
#